data_AF-A0A9E5IIB0-F1
#
_entry.id   AF-A0A9E5IIB0-F1
#
_cell.length_a   1.000
_cell.length_b   1.000
_cell.length_c   1.000
_cell.angle_alpha   90.00
_cell.angle_beta   90.00
_cell.angle_gamma   90.00
#
_symmetry.space_group_name_H-M   'P 1'
#
loop_
_entity.id
_entity.type
_entity.pdbx_description
1 polymer ?
#
loop_
_entity_poly.entity_id
_entity_poly.type
_entity_poly.pdbx_seq_one_letter_code
_entity_poly.pdbx_strand_id
1 'polypeptide(L)' 'MSRLLWVANDGADGYKGATMHSDLDGNGVIYTSVTFSGLTQAQLPAPIYGFIDGNDYIMFG' A
#
# COMPACT_ATOMS: atom_id res chain seq x y z
N MET A 1 9.81 13.25 1.22
CA MET A 1 8.50 13.05 1.89
C MET A 1 7.98 11.72 1.40
N SER A 2 7.52 10.86 2.29
CA SER A 2 7.00 9.55 1.89
C SER A 2 5.81 9.67 0.94
N ARG A 3 5.65 8.69 0.04
CA ARG A 3 4.56 8.62 -0.93
C ARG A 3 4.03 7.19 -1.04
N LEU A 4 2.71 7.08 -1.14
CA LEU A 4 2.02 5.82 -1.41
C LEU A 4 1.39 5.89 -2.80
N LEU A 5 1.51 4.81 -3.56
CA LEU A 5 0.87 4.65 -4.87
C LEU A 5 0.06 3.37 -4.90
N TRP A 6 -1.19 3.46 -5.35
CA TRP A 6 -2.04 2.29 -5.57
C TRP A 6 -2.06 1.90 -7.04
N VAL A 7 -1.82 0.62 -7.31
CA VAL A 7 -1.79 0.05 -8.65
C VAL A 7 -2.74 -1.15 -8.70
N ALA A 8 -3.58 -1.18 -9.74
CA ALA A 8 -4.47 -2.30 -10.00
C ALA A 8 -3.73 -3.43 -10.72
N ASN A 9 -4.09 -4.68 -10.40
CA ASN A 9 -3.58 -5.89 -11.04
C ASN A 9 -2.05 -6.04 -10.99
N ASP A 10 -1.40 -5.51 -9.95
CA ASP A 10 0.03 -5.75 -9.70
C ASP A 10 0.25 -6.81 -8.61
N GLY A 11 1.50 -7.19 -8.34
CA GLY A 11 1.92 -8.28 -7.46
C GLY A 11 2.68 -9.37 -8.22
N ALA A 12 3.08 -10.44 -7.54
CA ALA A 12 3.65 -11.61 -8.22
C ALA A 12 2.58 -12.39 -9.02
N ASP A 13 3.01 -13.17 -10.00
CA ASP A 13 2.10 -14.06 -10.72
C ASP A 13 1.41 -15.04 -9.76
N GLY A 14 0.09 -15.23 -9.93
CA GLY A 14 -0.75 -15.99 -9.00
C GLY A 14 -1.22 -15.20 -7.76
N TYR A 15 -0.66 -14.01 -7.51
CA TYR A 15 -1.00 -13.16 -6.36
C TYR A 15 -1.45 -11.75 -6.75
N LYS A 16 -1.76 -11.52 -8.03
CA LYS A 16 -2.17 -10.21 -8.54
C LYS A 16 -3.40 -9.65 -7.82
N GLY A 17 -3.45 -8.33 -7.66
CA GLY A 17 -4.57 -7.64 -7.05
C GLY A 17 -4.30 -6.15 -6.85
N ALA A 18 -5.00 -5.53 -5.90
CA ALA A 18 -4.76 -4.16 -5.48
C ALA A 18 -3.42 -4.10 -4.72
N THR A 19 -2.45 -3.37 -5.27
CA THR A 19 -1.11 -3.26 -4.70
C THR A 19 -0.84 -1.84 -4.25
N MET A 20 -0.38 -1.68 -3.01
CA MET A 20 0.16 -0.43 -2.48
C MET A 20 1.68 -0.48 -2.56
N HIS A 21 2.28 0.45 -3.29
CA HIS A 21 3.73 0.69 -3.27
C HIS A 21 4.07 1.86 -2.35
N SER A 22 5.13 1.70 -1.56
CA SER A 22 5.61 2.72 -0.64
C SER A 22 7.00 3.21 -1.04
N ASP A 23 7.09 4.51 -1.30
CA ASP A 23 8.32 5.28 -1.36
C ASP A 23 8.51 5.97 0.00
N LEU A 24 9.47 5.53 0.81
CA LEU A 24 9.57 5.89 2.23
C LEU A 24 10.31 7.20 2.46
N ASP A 25 11.26 7.55 1.61
CA ASP A 25 12.01 8.81 1.71
C ASP A 25 11.55 9.87 0.67
N GLY A 26 10.83 9.45 -0.36
CA GLY A 26 10.33 10.32 -1.42
C GLY A 26 11.30 10.45 -2.59
N ASN A 27 12.22 9.50 -2.76
CA ASN A 27 13.22 9.55 -3.82
C ASN A 27 12.77 8.87 -5.13
N GLY A 28 11.53 8.39 -5.18
CA GLY A 28 10.97 7.68 -6.33
C GLY A 28 11.25 6.17 -6.36
N VAL A 29 12.02 5.64 -5.41
CA VAL A 29 12.27 4.20 -5.25
C VAL A 29 11.16 3.58 -4.41
N ILE A 30 10.66 2.43 -4.86
CA ILE A 30 9.72 1.63 -4.07
C ILE A 30 10.51 0.76 -3.11
N TYR A 31 10.32 1.00 -1.82
CA TYR A 31 10.98 0.23 -0.75
C TYR A 31 10.17 -0.97 -0.31
N THR A 32 8.84 -0.84 -0.29
CA THR A 32 7.94 -1.90 0.13
C THR A 32 6.70 -1.92 -0.74
N SER A 33 6.11 -3.12 -0.90
CA SER A 33 4.85 -3.30 -1.59
C SER A 33 3.96 -4.29 -0.84
N VAL A 34 2.66 -4.02 -0.80
CA VAL A 34 1.66 -4.92 -0.22
C VAL A 34 0.58 -5.16 -1.28
N THR A 35 0.37 -6.43 -1.66
CA THR A 35 -0.68 -6.82 -2.59
C THR A 35 -1.81 -7.52 -1.85
N PHE A 36 -3.03 -7.02 -2.03
CA PHE A 36 -4.26 -7.67 -1.61
C PHE A 36 -4.77 -8.54 -2.77
N SER A 37 -4.32 -9.79 -2.80
CA SER A 37 -4.53 -10.70 -3.93
C SER A 37 -6.01 -10.95 -4.22
N GLY A 38 -6.37 -10.92 -5.50
CA GLY A 38 -7.75 -11.16 -5.97
C GLY A 38 -8.74 -10.04 -5.66
N LEU A 39 -8.31 -8.93 -5.05
CA LEU A 39 -9.16 -7.79 -4.72
C LEU A 39 -8.84 -6.59 -5.60
N THR A 40 -9.86 -5.82 -5.92
CA THR A 40 -9.75 -4.45 -6.44
C THR A 40 -9.65 -3.47 -5.28
N GLN A 41 -9.10 -2.27 -5.51
CA GLN A 41 -8.96 -1.27 -4.46
C GLN A 41 -10.33 -0.85 -3.87
N ALA A 42 -11.40 -0.86 -4.67
CA ALA A 42 -12.74 -0.53 -4.23
C ALA A 42 -13.35 -1.56 -3.25
N GLN A 43 -12.79 -2.77 -3.18
CA GLN A 43 -13.20 -3.81 -2.23
C GLN A 43 -12.45 -3.71 -0.89
N LEU A 44 -11.43 -2.85 -0.80
CA LEU A 44 -10.70 -2.61 0.43
C LEU A 44 -11.37 -1.50 1.26
N PRO A 45 -11.33 -1.57 2.59
CA PRO A 45 -11.70 -0.43 3.42
C PRO A 45 -10.78 0.76 3.10
N ALA A 46 -11.33 1.97 3.23
CA ALA A 46 -10.53 3.18 3.08
C ALA A 46 -9.40 3.17 4.14
N PRO A 47 -8.12 3.27 3.75
CA PRO A 47 -7.02 3.22 4.71
C PRO A 47 -7.08 4.39 5.68
N ILE A 48 -6.83 4.12 6.95
CA ILE A 48 -6.69 5.15 7.99
C ILE A 48 -5.20 5.37 8.24
N TYR A 49 -4.78 6.63 8.20
CA TYR A 49 -3.41 7.04 8.49
C TYR A 49 -3.34 7.65 9.89
N GLY A 50 -2.34 7.27 10.68
CA GLY A 50 -2.20 7.80 12.04
C GLY A 50 -0.80 7.67 12.60
N PHE A 51 -0.51 8.51 13.60
CA PHE A 51 0.74 8.49 14.35
C PHE A 51 0.45 7.95 15.76
N ILE A 52 1.02 6.79 16.09
CA ILE A 52 0.78 6.10 17.36
C ILE A 52 2.13 5.77 17.98
N ASP A 53 2.35 6.19 19.23
CA ASP A 53 3.55 5.90 20.01
C ASP A 53 4.89 6.13 19.26
N GLY A 54 4.97 7.21 18.49
CA GLY A 54 6.19 7.56 17.77
C GLY A 54 6.31 7.00 16.35
N ASN A 55 5.32 6.25 15.87
CA ASN A 55 5.39 5.57 14.57
C ASN A 55 4.18 5.94 13.69
N ASP A 56 4.43 6.06 12.38
CA ASP A 56 3.37 6.19 11.38
C ASP A 56 2.78 4.82 11.03
N TYR A 57 1.45 4.74 11.05
CA TYR A 57 0.68 3.54 10.73
C TYR A 57 -0.28 3.77 9.57
N ILE A 58 -0.47 2.71 8.79
CA ILE A 58 -1.55 2.56 7.81
C ILE A 58 -2.41 1.40 8.30
N MET A 59 -3.67 1.67 8.65
CA MET A 59 -4.61 0.66 9.13
C MET A 59 -5.63 0.33 8.04
N PHE A 60 -5.87 -0.97 7.85
CA PHE A 60 -6.90 -1.51 6.98
C PHE A 60 -7.89 -2.31 7.85
N GLY A 61 -9.09 -1.76 8.10
CA GLY A 61 -10.09 -2.37 8.97
C GLY A 61 -11.42 -1.66 8.92
#